data_AF-A0A2V5Z807-F1
#
_entry.id   AF-A0A2V5Z807-F1
#
_cell.length_a   1.000
_cell.length_b   1.000
_cell.length_c   1.000
_cell.angle_alpha   90.00
_cell.angle_beta   90.00
_cell.angle_gamma   90.00
#
_symmetry.space_group_name_H-M   'P 1'
#
loop_
_entity.id
_entity.type
_entity.pdbx_description
1 polymer ?
#
loop_
_entity_poly.entity_id
_entity_poly.type
_entity_poly.pdbx_seq_one_letter_code
_entity_poly.pdbx_strand_id
1 'polypeptide(L)'
;FANILPQLNVGTFIHFHDVFDRFEYPTEWLMQGRGWNEQYFLRVFLQYNSSFRIKLFTPHMITRYGDWFRERMPDCFRNTGGHIWIERVG
;
A
#
# COMPACT_ATOMS: atom_id res chain seq x y z
N PHE A 1 11.66 5.62 -5.58
CA PHE A 1 12.12 5.74 -4.17
C PHE A 1 13.23 6.78 -4.01
N ALA A 2 14.49 6.50 -4.39
CA ALA A 2 15.66 7.33 -4.03
C ALA A 2 15.67 8.77 -4.56
N ASN A 3 15.11 9.04 -5.74
CA ASN A 3 15.22 10.37 -6.36
C ASN A 3 14.06 11.31 -6.01
N ILE A 4 12.86 10.75 -5.80
CA ILE A 4 11.64 11.54 -5.59
C ILE A 4 11.35 11.72 -4.10
N LEU A 5 11.29 10.62 -3.33
CA LEU A 5 10.82 10.66 -1.94
C LEU A 5 11.64 11.60 -1.04
N PRO A 6 12.99 11.68 -1.14
CA PRO A 6 13.77 12.59 -0.30
C PRO A 6 13.53 14.07 -0.59
N GLN A 7 12.99 14.41 -1.77
CA GLN A 7 12.78 15.80 -2.21
C GLN A 7 11.38 16.34 -1.87
N LEU A 8 10.45 15.49 -1.47
CA LEU A 8 9.06 15.89 -1.19
C LEU A 8 8.97 16.74 0.08
N ASN A 9 8.10 17.74 0.13
CA ASN A 9 7.91 18.52 1.36
C ASN A 9 7.24 17.68 2.47
N VAL A 10 7.53 17.98 3.74
CA VAL A 10 6.75 17.45 4.88
C VAL A 10 5.27 17.81 4.69
N GLY A 11 4.38 16.87 5.00
CA GLY A 11 2.94 16.95 4.74
C GLY A 11 2.52 16.44 3.36
N THR A 12 3.46 16.04 2.50
CA THR A 12 3.11 15.46 1.20
C THR A 12 2.52 14.06 1.39
N PHE A 13 1.35 13.83 0.79
CA PHE A 13 0.73 12.51 0.65
C PHE A 13 1.24 11.83 -0.62
N ILE A 14 1.65 10.56 -0.50
CA ILE A 14 2.18 9.75 -1.57
C ILE A 14 1.33 8.50 -1.71
N HIS A 15 0.89 8.23 -2.93
CA HIS A 15 0.12 7.05 -3.31
C HIS A 15 1.02 6.06 -4.05
N PHE A 16 1.05 4.81 -3.58
CA PHE A 16 1.66 3.70 -4.30
C PHE A 16 0.55 2.74 -4.75
N HIS A 17 0.51 2.43 -6.04
CA HIS A 17 -0.40 1.45 -6.63
C HIS A 17 0.22 0.04 -6.59
N ASP A 18 -0.58 -0.97 -6.93
CA ASP A 18 -0.21 -2.39 -6.96
C ASP A 18 0.50 -2.90 -5.70
N VAL A 19 0.09 -2.38 -4.54
CA VAL A 19 0.53 -2.86 -3.22
C VAL A 19 -0.57 -3.71 -2.62
N PHE A 20 -0.24 -4.93 -2.21
CA PHE A 20 -1.20 -5.92 -1.72
C PHE A 20 -1.02 -6.18 -0.22
N ASP A 21 -1.98 -6.88 0.40
CA ASP A 21 -1.90 -7.15 1.84
C ASP A 21 -0.61 -7.90 2.18
N ARG A 22 -0.02 -7.56 3.33
CA ARG A 22 1.28 -8.08 3.78
C ARG A 22 2.45 -7.83 2.81
N PHE A 23 2.29 -6.94 1.84
CA PHE A 23 3.26 -6.64 0.79
C PHE A 23 3.63 -7.87 -0.04
N GLU A 24 2.65 -8.71 -0.37
CA GLU A 24 2.86 -9.92 -1.18
C GLU A 24 1.90 -9.98 -2.37
N TYR A 25 2.42 -10.33 -3.56
CA TYR A 25 1.61 -10.37 -4.78
C TYR A 25 0.66 -11.57 -4.75
N PRO A 26 -0.50 -11.48 -5.42
CA PRO A 26 -1.35 -12.65 -5.64
C PRO A 26 -0.55 -13.78 -6.28
N THR A 27 -0.77 -15.02 -5.82
CA THR A 27 -0.02 -16.18 -6.30
C THR A 27 -0.14 -16.36 -7.83
N GLU A 28 -1.30 -16.05 -8.39
CA GLU A 28 -1.56 -16.11 -9.82
C GLU A 28 -0.65 -15.15 -10.61
N TRP A 29 -0.37 -13.97 -10.06
CA TRP A 29 0.52 -12.99 -10.68
C TRP A 29 1.97 -13.45 -10.65
N LEU A 30 2.40 -14.02 -9.52
CA LEU A 30 3.73 -14.61 -9.39
C LEU A 30 3.92 -15.76 -10.40
N MET A 31 2.92 -16.62 -10.56
CA MET A 31 2.93 -17.71 -11.54
C MET A 31 2.96 -17.22 -12.99
N GLN A 32 2.42 -16.02 -13.26
CA GLN A 32 2.51 -15.34 -14.55
C GLN A 32 3.84 -14.59 -14.76
N GLY A 33 4.79 -14.69 -13.82
CA GLY A 33 6.08 -14.02 -13.89
C GLY A 33 6.05 -12.54 -13.49
N ARG A 34 4.97 -12.06 -12.84
CA ARG A 34 4.84 -10.67 -12.41
C ARG A 34 5.45 -10.46 -11.02
N GLY A 35 6.77 -10.33 -10.99
CA GLY A 35 7.56 -10.05 -9.78
C GLY A 35 8.17 -8.64 -9.80
N TRP A 36 7.35 -7.58 -9.87
CA TRP A 36 7.81 -6.20 -10.10
C TRP A 36 8.64 -5.57 -8.96
N ASN A 37 8.84 -6.29 -7.85
CA ASN A 37 9.64 -5.91 -6.68
C ASN A 37 9.22 -4.63 -5.92
N GLU A 38 8.33 -3.81 -6.47
CA GLU A 38 7.94 -2.50 -5.93
C GLU A 38 7.49 -2.57 -4.46
N GLN A 39 6.51 -3.41 -4.14
CA GLN A 39 5.99 -3.51 -2.78
C GLN A 39 7.00 -4.04 -1.76
N TYR A 40 7.97 -4.87 -2.19
CA TYR A 40 9.03 -5.33 -1.29
C TYR A 40 10.00 -4.20 -0.96
N PHE A 41 10.36 -3.37 -1.95
CA PHE A 41 11.15 -2.16 -1.71
C PHE A 41 10.39 -1.18 -0.82
N LEU A 42 9.08 -1.01 -1.01
CA LEU A 42 8.26 -0.18 -0.14
C LEU A 42 8.25 -0.72 1.30
N ARG A 43 8.09 -2.03 1.50
CA ARG A 43 8.13 -2.66 2.82
C ARG A 43 9.45 -2.38 3.54
N VAL A 44 10.57 -2.56 2.84
CA VAL A 44 11.91 -2.27 3.39
C VAL A 44 12.07 -0.78 3.68
N PHE A 45 11.62 0.09 2.76
CA PHE A 45 11.68 1.54 2.92
C PHE A 45 10.89 2.04 4.13
N LEU A 46 9.75 1.42 4.45
CA LEU A 46 8.93 1.77 5.60
C LEU A 46 9.47 1.18 6.92
N GLN A 47 10.27 0.12 6.85
CA GLN A 47 10.81 -0.53 8.03
C GLN A 47 11.79 0.40 8.76
N TYR A 48 11.52 0.66 10.05
CA TYR A 48 12.26 1.60 10.89
C TYR A 48 12.35 3.04 10.35
N ASN A 49 11.49 3.43 9.42
CA ASN A 49 11.47 4.77 8.86
C ASN A 49 10.49 5.66 9.64
N SER A 50 11.02 6.63 10.37
CA SER A 50 10.24 7.60 11.15
C SER A 50 9.81 8.83 10.36
N SER A 51 10.38 9.07 9.17
CA SER A 51 10.06 10.22 8.31
C SER A 51 8.82 10.01 7.45
N PHE A 52 8.28 8.78 7.40
CA PHE A 52 7.09 8.45 6.62
C PHE A 52 6.08 7.65 7.45
N ARG A 53 4.79 7.97 7.32
CA ARG A 53 3.70 7.33 8.06
C ARG A 53 2.63 6.78 7.13
N ILE A 54 2.20 5.55 7.37
CA ILE A 54 1.04 4.97 6.67
C ILE A 54 -0.23 5.70 7.12
N LYS A 55 -1.00 6.20 6.15
CA LYS A 55 -2.28 6.90 6.38
C LYS A 55 -3.47 6.04 5.98
N LEU A 56 -3.32 5.25 4.92
CA LEU A 56 -4.34 4.32 4.45
C LEU A 56 -3.64 3.13 3.79
N PHE A 57 -4.08 1.91 4.11
CA PHE A 57 -3.59 0.71 3.44
C PHE A 57 -4.78 -0.20 3.11
N THR A 58 -5.32 -0.06 1.89
CA THR A 58 -6.65 -0.60 1.59
C THR A 58 -6.73 -2.13 1.59
N PRO A 59 -5.77 -2.89 1.01
CA PRO A 59 -5.82 -4.34 1.07
C PRO A 59 -5.79 -4.85 2.50
N HIS A 60 -4.97 -4.23 3.37
CA HIS A 60 -4.91 -4.59 4.78
C HIS A 60 -6.25 -4.36 5.49
N MET A 61 -6.90 -3.23 5.20
CA MET A 61 -8.21 -2.90 5.78
C MET A 61 -9.30 -3.85 5.31
N ILE A 62 -9.36 -4.15 4.01
CA ILE A 62 -10.35 -5.08 3.46
C ILE A 62 -10.13 -6.49 4.01
N THR A 63 -8.89 -6.98 4.07
CA THR A 63 -8.59 -8.31 4.62
C THR A 63 -8.95 -8.41 6.10
N ARG A 64 -8.68 -7.36 6.89
CA ARG A 64 -8.86 -7.40 8.35
C ARG A 64 -10.28 -7.04 8.80
N TYR A 65 -10.95 -6.13 8.09
CA TYR A 65 -12.24 -5.54 8.48
C TYR A 65 -13.33 -5.77 7.43
N GLY A 66 -13.21 -6.86 6.65
CA GLY A 66 -14.07 -7.10 5.49
C GLY A 66 -15.55 -7.08 5.79
N ASP A 67 -15.98 -7.60 6.95
CA ASP A 67 -17.39 -7.58 7.37
C ASP A 67 -17.94 -6.16 7.49
N TRP A 68 -17.18 -5.27 8.13
CA TRP A 68 -17.55 -3.86 8.28
C TRP A 68 -17.70 -3.17 6.92
N PHE A 69 -16.77 -3.42 5.99
CA PHE A 69 -16.85 -2.86 4.64
C PHE A 69 -18.01 -3.45 3.85
N ARG A 70 -18.33 -4.75 3.98
CA ARG A 70 -19.48 -5.36 3.28
C ARG A 70 -20.80 -4.76 3.75
N GLU A 71 -20.92 -4.46 5.03
CA GLU A 71 -22.12 -3.84 5.60
C GLU A 71 -22.24 -2.36 5.25
N ARG A 72 -21.15 -1.58 5.39
CA ARG A 72 -21.18 -0.11 5.37
C ARG A 72 -20.72 0.51 4.05
N MET A 73 -19.88 -0.17 3.30
CA MET A 73 -19.25 0.32 2.07
C MET A 73 -19.15 -0.80 1.02
N PRO A 74 -20.27 -1.45 0.64
CA PRO A 74 -20.26 -2.65 -0.19
C PRO A 74 -19.60 -2.46 -1.56
N ASP A 75 -19.66 -1.24 -2.12
CA ASP A 75 -19.01 -0.93 -3.40
C ASP A 75 -17.48 -1.08 -3.35
N CYS A 76 -16.85 -0.98 -2.17
CA CYS A 76 -15.42 -1.25 -2.01
C CYS A 76 -15.04 -2.71 -2.30
N PHE A 77 -15.99 -3.64 -2.43
CA PHE A 77 -15.73 -5.02 -2.84
C PHE A 77 -15.81 -5.25 -4.35
N ARG A 78 -16.31 -4.28 -5.13
CA ARG A 78 -16.24 -4.35 -6.60
C ARG A 78 -14.79 -4.31 -7.08
N ASN A 79 -13.96 -3.58 -6.33
CA ASN A 79 -12.51 -3.61 -6.41
C ASN A 79 -11.96 -3.30 -5.02
N THR A 80 -11.36 -4.29 -4.37
CA THR A 80 -10.81 -4.19 -3.00
C THR A 80 -9.59 -3.26 -2.90
N GLY A 81 -9.21 -2.65 -4.02
CA GLY A 81 -8.06 -1.80 -4.15
C GLY A 81 -6.80 -2.61 -4.35
N GLY A 82 -5.68 -2.04 -3.90
CA GLY A 82 -4.35 -2.53 -4.25
C GLY A 82 -3.36 -1.39 -4.10
N HIS A 83 -3.47 -0.64 -3.02
CA HIS A 83 -2.69 0.57 -2.85
C HIS A 83 -2.51 0.94 -1.38
N ILE A 84 -1.55 1.84 -1.17
CA ILE A 84 -1.22 2.40 0.12
C ILE A 84 -0.94 3.89 -0.04
N TRP A 85 -1.46 4.67 0.90
CA TRP A 85 -1.14 6.08 1.07
C TRP A 85 -0.22 6.24 2.27
N ILE A 86 0.88 6.93 2.04
CA ILE A 86 1.80 7.35 3.10
C ILE A 86 1.92 8.87 3.10
N GLU A 87 2.32 9.44 4.22
CA GLU A 87 2.59 10.87 4.38
C GLU A 87 4.04 11.06 4.81
N ARG A 88 4.75 12.02 4.22
CA ARG A 88 6.04 12.46 4.74
C ARG A 88 5.82 13.31 5.99
N VAL A 89 6.32 12.86 7.13
CA VAL A 89 6.13 13.50 8.44
C VAL A 89 7.42 14.04 9.06
N GLY A 90 8.58 13.78 8.43
CA GLY A 90 9.91 14.25 8.88
C GLY A 90 10.95 14.30 7.78
#